data_AF-A0A0P7XB86-F1
#
_entry.id   AF-A0A0P7XB86-F1
#
_cell.length_a   1.000
_cell.length_b   1.000
_cell.length_c   1.000
_cell.angle_alpha   90.00
_cell.angle_beta   90.00
_cell.angle_gamma   90.00
#
_symmetry.space_group_name_H-M   'P 1'
#
loop_
_entity.id
_entity.type
_entity.pdbx_description
1 polymer ?
#
loop_
_entity_poly.entity_id
_entity_poly.type
_entity_poly.pdbx_seq_one_letter_code
_entity_poly.pdbx_strand_id
1 'polypeptide(L)'
;MAEAHQAVAFQFTITPEGIDLQLSHQALRQVYLSGVRSWKKRLSRLKNNFITGVYPASPSSWLFVVIAILATMYTRSDPSMGLIAKIQEHLPVSQSLSPQCQTVVSAVLFSTLLWLSLIFTMRLCLKQLLSYHRWMFEQHGKLSNTTKIWVALVRIFSGRKPLLYSYQGSLPNLPVPAIKDTVKRYLESVLPLMSASEFERMKSLARDFESGLGNRLQWYLKLKALWAANYVSDWWEEYIYLRSRGPIMVNSNYYGMDFLYVTPTPIQAARAGNTLHALLLYRRKLNREEIKPSRVPGTIIPLCAAQCERIFNTTRIPGEETDTVQHWQNSDYLAIYHRGRYFRLWMYNAGRLLSPREIEYQIQRILDDPSPPSAGEEKLGALTAGD
;
A
#
# COMPACT_ATOMS: atom_id res chain seq x y z
N MET A 1 7.82 39.83 -2.58
CA MET A 1 6.45 39.94 -2.04
C MET A 1 5.33 40.03 -3.09
N ALA A 2 5.60 40.13 -4.41
CA ALA A 2 4.54 40.27 -5.42
C ALA A 2 3.87 38.96 -5.90
N GLU A 3 4.45 37.78 -5.63
CA GLU A 3 3.96 36.51 -6.19
C GLU A 3 2.96 35.74 -5.30
N ALA A 4 2.79 36.14 -4.03
CA ALA A 4 1.84 35.49 -3.12
C ALA A 4 0.37 35.79 -3.48
N HIS A 5 0.11 36.86 -4.24
CA HIS A 5 -1.24 37.29 -4.59
C HIS A 5 -1.89 36.45 -5.71
N GLN A 6 -1.11 35.74 -6.54
CA GLN A 6 -1.67 34.96 -7.66
C GLN A 6 -2.28 33.61 -7.25
N ALA A 7 -2.13 33.20 -5.99
CA ALA A 7 -2.52 31.86 -5.52
C ALA A 7 -3.82 31.82 -4.70
N VAL A 8 -4.53 32.93 -4.54
CA VAL A 8 -5.77 32.97 -3.77
C VAL A 8 -6.96 33.01 -4.74
N ALA A 9 -7.74 31.92 -4.79
CA ALA A 9 -8.94 31.84 -5.64
C ALA A 9 -10.04 32.84 -5.24
N PHE A 10 -9.94 33.37 -4.02
CA PHE A 10 -10.88 34.30 -3.41
C PHE A 10 -10.08 35.36 -2.63
N GLN A 11 -9.95 36.56 -3.17
CA GLN A 11 -9.48 37.70 -2.39
C GLN A 11 -10.71 38.43 -1.84
N PHE A 12 -10.84 38.43 -0.52
CA PHE A 12 -11.93 39.09 0.19
C PHE A 12 -11.35 40.28 0.95
N THR A 13 -11.77 41.48 0.55
CA THR A 13 -11.36 42.74 1.20
C THR A 13 -12.62 43.50 1.61
N ILE A 14 -12.78 43.71 2.92
CA ILE A 14 -13.83 44.58 3.44
C ILE A 14 -13.32 46.01 3.34
N THR A 15 -13.97 46.82 2.51
CA THR A 15 -13.73 48.26 2.41
C THR A 15 -14.88 49.03 3.06
N PRO A 16 -14.70 50.31 3.44
CA PRO A 16 -15.79 51.13 3.99
C PRO A 16 -17.02 51.26 3.08
N GLU A 17 -16.84 50.99 1.78
CA GLU A 17 -17.87 51.07 0.73
C GLU A 17 -18.57 49.72 0.46
N GLY A 18 -18.09 48.62 1.06
CA GLY A 18 -18.67 47.29 0.92
C GLY A 18 -17.64 46.16 0.80
N ILE A 19 -18.13 44.97 0.49
CA ILE A 19 -17.33 43.76 0.27
C ILE A 19 -16.83 43.76 -1.18
N ASP A 20 -15.51 43.89 -1.39
CA ASP A 20 -14.88 43.66 -2.69
C ASP A 20 -14.41 42.19 -2.79
N LEU A 21 -14.89 41.50 -3.82
CA LEU A 21 -14.67 40.07 -4.04
C LEU A 21 -14.05 39.85 -5.43
N GLN A 22 -12.73 39.69 -5.47
CA GLN A 22 -12.03 39.39 -6.72
C GLN A 22 -11.93 37.87 -6.93
N LEU A 23 -12.73 37.36 -7.87
CA LEU A 23 -12.75 35.95 -8.30
C LEU A 23 -11.83 35.76 -9.51
N SER A 24 -10.73 35.04 -9.34
CA SER A 24 -9.91 34.61 -10.48
C SER A 24 -10.58 33.43 -11.19
N HIS A 25 -11.14 33.66 -12.39
CA HIS A 25 -11.71 32.60 -13.23
C HIS A 25 -10.72 31.46 -13.52
N GLN A 26 -9.43 31.79 -13.65
CA GLN A 26 -8.39 30.78 -13.84
C GLN A 26 -8.22 29.92 -12.58
N ALA A 27 -8.20 30.52 -11.39
CA ALA A 27 -8.12 29.79 -10.14
C ALA A 27 -9.34 28.89 -9.92
N LEU A 28 -10.55 29.39 -10.17
CA LEU A 28 -11.80 28.59 -10.10
C LEU A 28 -11.77 27.40 -11.07
N ARG A 29 -11.27 27.61 -12.30
CA ARG A 29 -11.10 26.53 -13.28
C ARG A 29 -10.12 25.47 -12.79
N GLN A 30 -9.01 25.86 -12.15
CA GLN A 30 -8.05 24.91 -11.59
C GLN A 30 -8.65 24.14 -10.40
N VAL A 31 -9.41 24.80 -9.52
CA VAL A 31 -10.14 24.15 -8.42
C VAL A 31 -11.17 23.14 -8.95
N TYR A 32 -11.91 23.50 -10.00
CA TYR A 32 -12.84 22.57 -10.64
C TYR A 32 -12.10 21.36 -11.25
N LEU A 33 -11.04 21.58 -12.02
CA LEU A 33 -10.27 20.51 -12.66
C LEU A 33 -9.57 19.60 -11.64
N SER A 34 -9.09 20.14 -10.52
CA SER A 34 -8.52 19.35 -9.42
C SER A 34 -9.61 18.52 -8.72
N GLY A 35 -10.80 19.11 -8.52
CA GLY A 35 -11.99 18.40 -8.02
C GLY A 35 -12.38 17.21 -8.89
N VAL A 36 -12.50 17.41 -10.21
CA VAL A 36 -12.79 16.34 -11.18
C VAL A 36 -11.73 15.25 -11.15
N ARG A 37 -10.45 15.60 -11.03
CA ARG A 37 -9.35 14.63 -10.92
C ARG A 37 -9.44 13.81 -9.64
N SER A 38 -9.69 14.47 -8.51
CA SER A 38 -9.85 13.82 -7.21
C SER A 38 -11.00 12.81 -7.25
N TRP A 39 -12.13 13.20 -7.85
CA TRP A 39 -13.28 12.32 -8.02
C TRP A 39 -12.99 11.12 -8.94
N LYS A 40 -12.36 11.35 -10.10
CA LYS A 40 -11.92 10.25 -11.01
C LYS A 40 -10.96 9.28 -10.31
N LYS A 41 -10.03 9.80 -9.49
CA LYS A 41 -9.10 8.99 -8.71
C LYS A 41 -9.84 8.16 -7.65
N ARG A 42 -10.82 8.74 -6.95
CA ARG A 42 -11.65 8.03 -5.97
C ARG A 42 -12.44 6.90 -6.63
N LEU A 43 -13.06 7.14 -7.79
CA LEU A 43 -13.75 6.09 -8.55
C LEU A 43 -12.80 4.98 -9.00
N SER A 44 -11.61 5.34 -9.51
CA SER A 44 -10.60 4.34 -9.89
C SER A 44 -10.17 3.47 -8.71
N ARG A 45 -9.97 4.07 -7.52
CA ARG A 45 -9.65 3.32 -6.29
C ARG A 45 -10.80 2.42 -5.86
N LEU A 46 -12.05 2.89 -5.90
CA LEU A 46 -13.21 2.05 -5.59
C LEU A 46 -13.32 0.85 -6.54
N LYS A 47 -13.13 1.08 -7.84
CA LYS A 47 -13.08 0.00 -8.83
C LYS A 47 -11.95 -0.98 -8.53
N ASN A 48 -10.74 -0.50 -8.25
CA ASN A 48 -9.61 -1.36 -7.94
C ASN A 48 -9.82 -2.15 -6.66
N ASN A 49 -10.32 -1.52 -5.59
CA ASN A 49 -10.68 -2.18 -4.33
C ASN A 49 -11.71 -3.29 -4.55
N PHE A 50 -12.67 -3.09 -5.46
CA PHE A 50 -13.60 -4.14 -5.83
C PHE A 50 -12.88 -5.29 -6.58
N ILE A 51 -12.05 -4.98 -7.58
CA ILE A 51 -11.30 -5.98 -8.35
C ILE A 51 -10.34 -6.79 -7.47
N THR A 52 -9.53 -6.12 -6.65
CA THR A 52 -8.63 -6.78 -5.68
C THR A 52 -9.42 -7.48 -4.58
N GLY A 53 -10.56 -6.92 -4.18
CA GLY A 53 -11.51 -7.47 -3.21
C GLY A 53 -12.18 -8.78 -3.62
N VAL A 54 -12.23 -9.12 -4.91
CA VAL A 54 -12.80 -10.38 -5.43
C VAL A 54 -11.74 -11.33 -5.99
N TYR A 55 -10.48 -10.90 -6.05
CA TYR A 55 -9.36 -11.73 -6.46
C TYR A 55 -9.17 -12.94 -5.52
N PRO A 56 -8.90 -14.17 -6.01
CA PRO A 56 -8.38 -14.54 -7.34
C PRO A 56 -9.42 -14.72 -8.46
N ALA A 57 -10.71 -14.54 -8.16
CA ALA A 57 -11.75 -14.52 -9.18
C ALA A 57 -11.78 -13.17 -9.94
N SER A 58 -12.66 -13.06 -10.94
CA SER A 58 -12.88 -11.83 -11.69
C SER A 58 -14.36 -11.42 -11.60
N PRO A 59 -14.69 -10.13 -11.74
CA PRO A 59 -16.09 -9.69 -11.83
C PRO A 59 -16.87 -10.40 -12.94
N SER A 60 -16.21 -10.78 -14.04
CA SER A 60 -16.83 -11.54 -15.12
C SER A 60 -17.20 -12.98 -14.72
N SER A 61 -16.53 -13.60 -13.75
CA SER A 61 -16.90 -14.95 -13.31
C SER A 61 -18.20 -14.95 -12.51
N TRP A 62 -18.60 -13.82 -11.92
CA TRP A 62 -19.93 -13.67 -11.31
C TRP A 62 -21.04 -13.83 -12.36
N LEU A 63 -20.91 -13.18 -13.53
CA LEU A 63 -21.89 -13.35 -14.61
C LEU A 63 -21.98 -14.80 -15.07
N PHE A 64 -20.85 -15.50 -15.15
CA PHE A 64 -20.84 -16.92 -15.50
C PHE A 64 -21.62 -17.77 -14.49
N VAL A 65 -21.43 -17.54 -13.19
CA VAL A 65 -22.19 -18.24 -12.13
C VAL A 65 -23.68 -17.93 -12.24
N VAL A 66 -24.06 -16.67 -12.39
CA VAL A 66 -25.48 -16.26 -12.54
C VAL A 66 -26.13 -16.91 -13.76
N ILE A 67 -25.47 -16.85 -14.93
CA ILE A 67 -25.99 -17.45 -16.16
C ILE A 67 -26.10 -18.97 -16.01
N ALA A 68 -25.11 -19.63 -15.40
CA ALA A 68 -25.15 -21.07 -15.16
C ALA A 68 -26.33 -21.47 -14.27
N ILE A 69 -26.57 -20.76 -13.16
CA ILE A 69 -27.70 -21.02 -12.26
C ILE A 69 -29.04 -20.76 -12.95
N LEU A 70 -29.17 -19.66 -13.70
CA LEU A 70 -30.40 -19.37 -14.44
C LEU A 70 -30.65 -20.41 -15.54
N ALA A 71 -29.60 -20.87 -16.23
CA ALA A 71 -29.71 -21.93 -17.23
C ALA A 71 -30.14 -23.27 -16.60
N THR A 72 -29.57 -23.65 -15.45
CA THR A 72 -30.00 -24.87 -14.75
C THR A 72 -31.46 -24.80 -14.33
N MET A 73 -31.92 -23.64 -13.84
CA MET A 73 -33.31 -23.42 -13.49
C MET A 73 -34.25 -23.52 -14.69
N TYR A 74 -33.84 -22.99 -15.85
CA TYR A 74 -34.60 -23.14 -17.09
C TYR A 74 -34.75 -24.62 -17.50
N THR A 75 -33.71 -25.42 -17.28
CA THR A 75 -33.74 -26.88 -17.49
C THR A 75 -34.43 -27.68 -16.38
N ARG A 76 -35.13 -27.01 -15.43
CA ARG A 76 -35.80 -27.60 -14.26
C ARG A 76 -34.90 -28.43 -13.34
N SER A 77 -33.59 -28.20 -13.40
CA SER A 77 -32.62 -28.76 -12.44
C SER A 77 -32.33 -27.68 -11.40
N ASP A 78 -32.64 -27.93 -10.13
CA ASP A 78 -32.31 -27.00 -9.04
C ASP A 78 -30.98 -27.39 -8.37
N PRO A 79 -29.84 -26.76 -8.73
CA PRO A 79 -28.56 -27.02 -8.08
C PRO A 79 -28.49 -26.45 -6.66
N SER A 80 -29.45 -25.59 -6.27
CA SER A 80 -29.47 -24.94 -4.95
C SER A 80 -30.10 -25.81 -3.86
N MET A 81 -30.63 -26.99 -4.21
CA MET A 81 -31.32 -27.89 -3.28
C MET A 81 -32.43 -27.19 -2.47
N GLY A 82 -33.24 -26.34 -3.13
CA GLY A 82 -34.34 -25.60 -2.51
C GLY A 82 -33.95 -24.29 -1.82
N LEU A 83 -32.67 -23.92 -1.78
CA LEU A 83 -32.22 -22.66 -1.16
C LEU A 83 -32.77 -21.42 -1.88
N ILE A 84 -32.92 -21.47 -3.21
CA ILE A 84 -33.49 -20.35 -3.97
C ILE A 84 -34.96 -20.11 -3.58
N ALA A 85 -35.74 -21.18 -3.40
CA ALA A 85 -37.13 -21.08 -2.92
C ALA A 85 -37.19 -20.50 -1.51
N LYS A 86 -36.28 -20.92 -0.62
CA LYS A 86 -36.20 -20.38 0.74
C LYS A 86 -35.83 -18.89 0.79
N ILE A 87 -34.93 -18.44 -0.10
CA ILE A 87 -34.62 -17.01 -0.29
C ILE A 87 -35.85 -16.26 -0.79
N GLN A 88 -36.60 -16.86 -1.70
CA GLN A 88 -37.83 -16.30 -2.25
C GLN A 88 -38.88 -16.02 -1.17
N GLU A 89 -39.06 -16.94 -0.22
CA GLU A 89 -40.00 -16.80 0.91
C GLU A 89 -39.64 -15.64 1.87
N HIS A 90 -38.34 -15.35 2.03
CA HIS A 90 -37.84 -14.35 2.98
C HIS A 90 -37.52 -13.00 2.33
N LEU A 91 -37.84 -12.80 1.05
CA LEU A 91 -37.63 -11.53 0.36
C LEU A 91 -38.62 -10.48 0.88
N PRO A 92 -38.15 -9.34 1.44
CA PRO A 92 -39.03 -8.31 2.03
C PRO A 92 -39.92 -7.58 1.00
N VAL A 93 -39.68 -7.79 -0.29
CA VAL A 93 -40.32 -7.09 -1.42
C VAL A 93 -41.29 -8.02 -2.17
N SER A 94 -41.55 -9.22 -1.63
CA SER A 94 -42.34 -10.29 -2.27
C SER A 94 -43.71 -9.83 -2.78
N GLN A 95 -44.44 -9.03 -2.01
CA GLN A 95 -45.79 -8.57 -2.39
C GLN A 95 -45.83 -7.61 -3.59
N SER A 96 -44.70 -7.00 -3.96
CA SER A 96 -44.62 -6.00 -5.06
C SER A 96 -43.97 -6.53 -6.34
N LEU A 97 -43.44 -7.75 -6.32
CA LEU A 97 -42.75 -8.37 -7.45
C LEU A 97 -43.57 -9.53 -8.02
N SER A 98 -43.58 -9.68 -9.34
CA SER A 98 -44.18 -10.84 -10.00
C SER A 98 -43.45 -12.13 -9.58
N PRO A 99 -44.11 -13.31 -9.60
CA PRO A 99 -43.48 -14.58 -9.23
C PRO A 99 -42.20 -14.86 -10.04
N GLN A 100 -42.20 -14.52 -11.33
CA GLN A 100 -41.03 -14.67 -12.20
C GLN A 100 -39.89 -13.73 -11.77
N CYS A 101 -40.19 -12.47 -11.46
CA CYS A 101 -39.20 -11.52 -10.95
C CYS A 101 -38.62 -11.97 -9.61
N GLN A 102 -39.45 -12.49 -8.70
CA GLN A 102 -38.99 -13.02 -7.41
C GLN A 102 -38.02 -14.20 -7.58
N THR A 103 -38.33 -15.13 -8.47
CA THR A 103 -37.47 -16.27 -8.76
C THR A 103 -36.12 -15.83 -9.35
N VAL A 104 -36.12 -14.87 -10.29
CA VAL A 104 -34.88 -14.33 -10.86
C VAL A 104 -34.05 -13.59 -9.81
N VAL A 105 -34.67 -12.74 -8.98
CA VAL A 105 -33.97 -12.03 -7.91
C VAL A 105 -33.36 -13.00 -6.90
N SER A 106 -34.11 -14.03 -6.50
CA SER A 106 -33.64 -15.07 -5.58
C SER A 106 -32.48 -15.87 -6.16
N ALA A 107 -32.54 -16.21 -7.45
CA ALA A 107 -31.46 -16.89 -8.17
C ALA A 107 -30.20 -16.03 -8.26
N VAL A 108 -30.32 -14.71 -8.51
CA VAL A 108 -29.20 -13.77 -8.53
C VAL A 108 -28.57 -13.63 -7.14
N LEU A 109 -29.39 -13.53 -6.08
CA LEU A 109 -28.91 -13.48 -4.70
C LEU A 109 -28.15 -14.76 -4.32
N PHE A 110 -28.74 -15.93 -4.60
CA PHE A 110 -28.08 -17.22 -4.38
C PHE A 110 -26.76 -17.33 -5.15
N SER A 111 -26.76 -16.99 -6.44
CA SER A 111 -25.56 -17.00 -7.29
C SER A 111 -24.46 -16.09 -6.75
N THR A 112 -24.84 -14.93 -6.23
CA THR A 112 -23.91 -13.97 -5.63
C THR A 112 -23.30 -14.52 -4.34
N LEU A 113 -24.11 -15.11 -3.45
CA LEU A 113 -23.62 -15.77 -2.23
C LEU A 113 -22.70 -16.96 -2.54
N LEU A 114 -23.07 -17.79 -3.51
CA LEU A 114 -22.26 -18.91 -3.98
C LEU A 114 -20.91 -18.42 -4.53
N TRP A 115 -20.93 -17.37 -5.36
CA TRP A 115 -19.72 -16.78 -5.92
C TRP A 115 -18.80 -16.18 -4.85
N LEU A 116 -19.35 -15.47 -3.86
CA LEU A 116 -18.58 -14.94 -2.72
C LEU A 116 -17.99 -16.07 -1.87
N SER A 117 -18.74 -17.14 -1.62
CA SER A 117 -18.24 -18.33 -0.92
C SER A 117 -17.09 -19.01 -1.67
N LEU A 118 -17.20 -19.13 -3.00
CA LEU A 118 -16.13 -19.66 -3.85
C LEU A 118 -14.86 -18.80 -3.75
N ILE A 119 -14.99 -17.47 -3.82
CA ILE A 119 -13.86 -16.54 -3.66
C ILE A 119 -13.21 -16.72 -2.29
N PHE A 120 -14.01 -16.75 -1.23
CA PHE A 120 -13.52 -16.93 0.14
C PHE A 120 -12.72 -18.24 0.25
N THR A 121 -13.26 -19.32 -0.29
CA THR A 121 -12.62 -20.64 -0.31
C THR A 121 -11.30 -20.61 -1.09
N MET A 122 -11.30 -20.04 -2.31
CA MET A 122 -10.08 -19.89 -3.12
C MET A 122 -9.00 -19.08 -2.41
N ARG A 123 -9.38 -18.02 -1.67
CA ARG A 123 -8.44 -17.22 -0.86
C ARG A 123 -7.85 -18.02 0.27
N LEU A 124 -8.66 -18.79 0.99
CA LEU A 124 -8.19 -19.67 2.05
C LEU A 124 -7.22 -20.72 1.49
N CYS A 125 -7.57 -21.36 0.38
CA CYS A 125 -6.68 -22.30 -0.31
C CYS A 125 -5.35 -21.64 -0.70
N LEU A 126 -5.40 -20.47 -1.33
CA LEU A 126 -4.18 -19.74 -1.72
C LEU A 126 -3.35 -19.34 -0.49
N LYS A 127 -3.99 -18.88 0.59
CA LYS A 127 -3.31 -18.56 1.86
C LYS A 127 -2.62 -19.78 2.45
N GLN A 128 -3.28 -20.94 2.47
CA GLN A 128 -2.67 -22.18 2.95
C GLN A 128 -1.52 -22.64 2.07
N LEU A 129 -1.65 -22.53 0.74
CA LEU A 129 -0.55 -22.82 -0.18
C LEU A 129 0.65 -21.89 0.07
N LEU A 130 0.41 -20.59 0.25
CA LEU A 130 1.48 -19.61 0.52
C LEU A 130 2.10 -19.77 1.92
N SER A 131 1.43 -20.42 2.87
CA SER A 131 1.98 -20.82 4.17
C SER A 131 2.96 -22.00 4.10
N TYR A 132 3.19 -22.60 2.93
CA TYR A 132 4.21 -23.64 2.77
C TYR A 132 5.60 -23.01 2.62
N HIS A 133 6.52 -23.39 3.51
CA HIS A 133 7.85 -22.76 3.61
C HIS A 133 9.01 -23.70 3.23
N ARG A 134 8.78 -25.01 3.04
CA ARG A 134 9.88 -25.97 2.83
C ARG A 134 10.67 -25.72 1.54
N TRP A 135 10.03 -25.12 0.53
CA TRP A 135 10.68 -24.73 -0.72
C TRP A 135 11.90 -23.81 -0.52
N MET A 136 11.94 -23.03 0.58
CA MET A 136 13.07 -22.13 0.89
C MET A 136 14.35 -22.87 1.27
N PHE A 137 14.23 -24.10 1.76
CA PHE A 137 15.36 -24.91 2.22
C PHE A 137 15.81 -25.93 1.17
N GLU A 138 15.16 -25.94 -0.01
CA GLU A 138 15.59 -26.80 -1.12
C GLU A 138 16.83 -26.21 -1.81
N GLN A 139 17.71 -27.09 -2.29
CA GLN A 139 18.89 -26.67 -3.03
C GLN A 139 18.49 -26.06 -4.38
N HIS A 140 19.11 -24.94 -4.73
CA HIS A 140 18.91 -24.29 -6.03
C HIS A 140 19.17 -25.28 -7.18
N GLY A 141 18.21 -25.39 -8.10
CA GLY A 141 18.27 -26.29 -9.26
C GLY A 141 17.75 -27.71 -9.04
N LYS A 142 17.48 -28.13 -7.79
CA LYS A 142 16.95 -29.46 -7.47
C LYS A 142 15.63 -29.35 -6.71
N LEU A 143 14.54 -29.13 -7.46
CA LEU A 143 13.19 -29.07 -6.87
C LEU A 143 12.62 -30.48 -6.64
N SER A 144 12.10 -30.70 -5.43
CA SER A 144 11.37 -31.93 -5.11
C SER A 144 10.07 -32.03 -5.92
N ASN A 145 9.57 -33.26 -6.15
CA ASN A 145 8.28 -33.45 -6.83
C ASN A 145 7.12 -32.82 -6.04
N THR A 146 7.20 -32.81 -4.71
CA THR A 146 6.25 -32.13 -3.84
C THR A 146 6.23 -30.62 -4.09
N THR A 147 7.40 -29.99 -4.21
CA THR A 147 7.49 -28.56 -4.49
C THR A 147 7.04 -28.23 -5.91
N LYS A 148 7.29 -29.10 -6.90
CA LYS A 148 6.75 -28.94 -8.26
C LYS A 148 5.22 -28.95 -8.28
N ILE A 149 4.60 -29.91 -7.61
CA ILE A 149 3.13 -30.00 -7.51
C ILE A 149 2.58 -28.77 -6.78
N TRP A 150 3.21 -28.38 -5.66
CA TRP A 150 2.82 -27.19 -4.92
C TRP A 150 2.90 -25.91 -5.77
N VAL A 151 3.99 -25.70 -6.53
CA VAL A 151 4.13 -24.58 -7.47
C VAL A 151 3.00 -24.58 -8.50
N ALA A 152 2.63 -25.74 -9.05
CA ALA A 152 1.54 -25.86 -10.00
C ALA A 152 0.19 -25.45 -9.35
N LEU A 153 -0.07 -25.89 -8.11
CA LEU A 153 -1.26 -25.50 -7.36
C LEU A 153 -1.28 -23.99 -7.09
N VAL A 154 -0.17 -23.40 -6.63
CA VAL A 154 -0.09 -21.95 -6.42
C VAL A 154 -0.40 -21.20 -7.71
N ARG A 155 0.08 -21.66 -8.88
CA ARG A 155 -0.23 -21.03 -10.18
C ARG A 155 -1.73 -21.08 -10.52
N ILE A 156 -2.38 -22.23 -10.28
CA ILE A 156 -3.81 -22.41 -10.55
C ILE A 156 -4.65 -21.47 -9.68
N PHE A 157 -4.33 -21.38 -8.38
CA PHE A 157 -5.08 -20.56 -7.43
C PHE A 157 -4.70 -19.06 -7.46
N SER A 158 -3.56 -18.70 -8.05
CA SER A 158 -3.09 -17.31 -8.16
C SER A 158 -3.74 -16.50 -9.27
N GLY A 159 -4.92 -16.87 -9.78
CA GLY A 159 -5.71 -16.07 -10.72
C GLY A 159 -4.96 -15.62 -11.99
N ARG A 160 -5.55 -14.67 -12.74
CA ARG A 160 -4.93 -14.06 -13.92
C ARG A 160 -4.91 -12.54 -13.76
N LYS A 161 -3.84 -11.90 -14.27
CA LYS A 161 -3.67 -10.44 -14.31
C LYS A 161 -3.89 -9.73 -12.96
N PRO A 162 -3.09 -10.04 -11.92
CA PRO A 162 -3.22 -9.34 -10.64
C PRO A 162 -2.88 -7.86 -10.76
N LEU A 163 -3.63 -7.04 -10.03
CA LEU A 163 -3.25 -5.66 -9.68
C LEU A 163 -2.27 -5.69 -8.50
N LEU A 164 -1.60 -4.57 -8.24
CA LEU A 164 -0.56 -4.45 -7.21
C LEU A 164 -0.97 -5.06 -5.85
N TYR A 165 -2.19 -4.80 -5.40
CA TYR A 165 -2.70 -5.26 -4.09
C TYR A 165 -3.54 -6.53 -4.14
N SER A 166 -3.64 -7.21 -5.30
CA SER A 166 -4.50 -8.40 -5.47
C SER A 166 -4.21 -9.53 -4.47
N TYR A 167 -2.95 -9.74 -4.10
CA TYR A 167 -2.57 -10.83 -3.19
C TYR A 167 -2.71 -10.48 -1.71
N GLN A 168 -2.93 -9.21 -1.33
CA GLN A 168 -2.88 -8.79 0.08
C GLN A 168 -3.85 -9.56 0.99
N GLY A 169 -5.06 -9.86 0.48
CA GLY A 169 -6.04 -10.67 1.21
C GLY A 169 -5.76 -12.18 1.25
N SER A 170 -4.74 -12.65 0.53
CA SER A 170 -4.35 -14.06 0.46
C SER A 170 -2.96 -14.34 1.04
N LEU A 171 -2.22 -13.31 1.46
CA LEU A 171 -0.94 -13.52 2.12
C LEU A 171 -1.12 -14.22 3.49
N PRO A 172 -0.21 -15.13 3.86
CA PRO A 172 -0.22 -15.75 5.18
C PRO A 172 0.11 -14.71 6.26
N ASN A 173 -0.44 -14.90 7.46
CA ASN A 173 -0.03 -14.11 8.62
C ASN A 173 1.39 -14.51 9.01
N LEU A 174 2.15 -13.58 9.59
CA LEU A 174 3.49 -13.89 10.09
C LEU A 174 3.38 -14.91 11.25
N PRO A 175 4.02 -16.09 11.17
CA PRO A 175 3.93 -17.10 12.22
C PRO A 175 4.70 -16.67 13.47
N VAL A 176 4.19 -17.04 14.65
CA VAL A 176 4.88 -16.87 15.93
C VAL A 176 5.74 -18.11 16.19
N PRO A 177 7.08 -18.01 16.21
CA PRO A 177 7.97 -19.14 16.49
C PRO A 177 7.73 -19.71 17.90
N ALA A 178 7.99 -20.99 18.12
CA ALA A 178 7.92 -21.56 19.47
C ALA A 178 8.97 -20.89 20.39
N ILE A 179 8.61 -20.70 21.66
CA ILE A 179 9.52 -20.07 22.63
C ILE A 179 10.78 -20.91 22.82
N LYS A 180 10.65 -22.23 22.91
CA LYS A 180 11.76 -23.17 22.99
C LYS A 180 12.74 -23.04 21.83
N ASP A 181 12.23 -22.94 20.61
CA ASP A 181 13.07 -22.76 19.41
C ASP A 181 13.75 -21.39 19.41
N THR A 182 13.04 -20.36 19.88
CA THR A 182 13.56 -18.99 19.99
C THR A 182 14.70 -18.92 21.01
N VAL A 183 14.49 -19.49 22.20
CA VAL A 183 15.48 -19.55 23.29
C VAL A 183 16.70 -20.37 22.88
N LYS A 184 16.49 -21.52 22.23
CA LYS A 184 17.59 -22.34 21.69
C LYS A 184 18.46 -21.55 20.70
N ARG A 185 17.84 -20.93 19.70
CA ARG A 185 18.57 -20.13 18.69
C ARG A 185 19.26 -18.91 19.30
N TYR A 186 18.63 -18.28 20.29
CA TYR A 186 19.24 -17.20 21.06
C TYR A 186 20.53 -17.67 21.75
N LEU A 187 20.48 -18.77 22.50
CA LEU A 187 21.67 -19.33 23.17
C LEU A 187 22.76 -19.71 22.17
N GLU A 188 22.41 -20.32 21.03
CA GLU A 188 23.35 -20.60 19.94
C GLU A 188 24.01 -19.32 19.41
N SER A 189 23.26 -18.22 19.29
CA SER A 189 23.76 -16.94 18.76
C SER A 189 24.68 -16.18 19.71
N VAL A 190 24.48 -16.30 21.02
CA VAL A 190 25.28 -15.58 22.03
C VAL A 190 26.47 -16.39 22.56
N LEU A 191 26.48 -17.71 22.35
CA LEU A 191 27.60 -18.59 22.71
C LEU A 191 28.98 -18.04 22.29
N PRO A 192 29.22 -17.61 21.03
CA PRO A 192 30.53 -17.12 20.62
C PRO A 192 30.89 -15.74 21.20
N LEU A 193 29.96 -15.06 21.89
CA LEU A 193 30.14 -13.72 22.44
C LEU A 193 30.42 -13.71 23.95
N MET A 194 30.43 -14.88 24.60
CA MET A 194 30.45 -15.01 26.05
C MET A 194 31.53 -15.98 26.51
N SER A 195 32.08 -15.73 27.71
CA SER A 195 32.89 -16.74 28.41
C SER A 195 32.04 -17.92 28.88
N ALA A 196 32.68 -19.03 29.23
CA ALA A 196 31.97 -20.24 29.67
C ALA A 196 31.10 -19.99 30.91
N SER A 197 31.58 -19.21 31.89
CA SER A 197 30.83 -18.89 33.11
C SER A 197 29.62 -18.00 32.83
N GLU A 198 29.79 -16.99 31.97
CA GLU A 198 28.69 -16.12 31.54
C GLU A 198 27.63 -16.88 30.76
N PHE A 199 28.06 -17.81 29.89
CA PHE A 199 27.14 -18.61 29.10
C PHE A 199 26.34 -19.60 29.96
N GLU A 200 26.95 -20.23 30.97
CA GLU A 200 26.22 -21.06 31.93
C GLU A 200 25.19 -20.24 32.74
N ARG A 201 25.55 -19.03 33.16
CA ARG A 201 24.58 -18.11 33.78
C ARG A 201 23.43 -17.78 32.81
N MET A 202 23.73 -17.47 31.55
CA MET A 202 22.72 -17.15 30.54
C MET A 202 21.79 -18.34 30.25
N LYS A 203 22.33 -19.57 30.22
CA LYS A 203 21.50 -20.79 30.13
C LYS A 203 20.51 -20.90 31.28
N SER A 204 20.92 -20.60 32.52
CA SER A 204 20.01 -20.63 33.66
C SER A 204 18.88 -19.62 33.49
N LEU A 205 19.22 -18.35 33.21
CA LEU A 205 18.23 -17.29 32.99
C LEU A 205 17.27 -17.60 31.84
N ALA A 206 17.79 -18.16 30.75
CA ALA A 206 16.99 -18.57 29.61
C ALA A 206 15.98 -19.68 29.96
N ARG A 207 16.38 -20.66 30.79
CA ARG A 207 15.47 -21.71 31.29
C ARG A 207 14.40 -21.15 32.22
N ASP A 208 14.78 -20.22 33.11
CA ASP A 208 13.83 -19.57 34.02
C ASP A 208 12.82 -18.73 33.25
N PHE A 209 13.27 -17.99 32.22
CA PHE A 209 12.40 -17.27 31.32
C PHE A 209 11.47 -18.21 30.54
N GLU A 210 12.01 -19.26 29.92
CA GLU A 210 11.22 -20.23 29.15
C GLU A 210 10.14 -20.90 30.01
N SER A 211 10.47 -21.31 31.23
CA SER A 211 9.54 -22.01 32.13
C SER A 211 8.54 -21.09 32.83
N GLY A 212 8.89 -19.83 33.07
CA GLY A 212 8.04 -18.86 33.77
C GLY A 212 7.45 -17.79 32.86
N LEU A 213 7.97 -16.56 32.98
CA LEU A 213 7.41 -15.36 32.36
C LEU A 213 7.28 -15.47 30.83
N GLY A 214 8.24 -16.08 30.16
CA GLY A 214 8.29 -16.21 28.71
C GLY A 214 7.07 -16.93 28.15
N ASN A 215 6.62 -18.03 28.77
CA ASN A 215 5.40 -18.73 28.36
C ASN A 215 4.16 -17.85 28.46
N ARG A 216 4.07 -17.03 29.51
CA ARG A 216 2.96 -16.08 29.70
C ARG A 216 2.96 -14.99 28.63
N LEU A 217 4.12 -14.41 28.33
CA LEU A 217 4.26 -13.41 27.26
C LEU A 217 3.98 -14.02 25.87
N GLN A 218 4.45 -15.24 25.63
CA GLN A 218 4.21 -15.98 24.40
C GLN A 218 2.71 -16.24 24.17
N TRP A 219 1.94 -16.45 25.22
CA TRP A 219 0.49 -16.58 25.13
C TRP A 219 -0.17 -15.28 24.63
N TYR A 220 0.18 -14.13 25.21
CA TYR A 220 -0.31 -12.82 24.74
C TYR A 220 0.13 -12.54 23.29
N LEU A 221 1.36 -12.91 22.93
CA LEU A 221 1.87 -12.75 21.56
C LEU A 221 1.06 -13.58 20.55
N LYS A 222 0.74 -14.83 20.90
CA LYS A 222 -0.12 -15.70 20.08
C LYS A 222 -1.52 -15.10 19.93
N LEU A 223 -2.10 -14.57 21.01
CA LEU A 223 -3.38 -13.87 20.92
C LEU A 223 -3.30 -12.70 19.95
N LYS A 224 -2.30 -11.82 20.07
CA LYS A 224 -2.10 -10.70 19.13
C LYS A 224 -2.00 -11.19 17.68
N ALA A 225 -1.27 -12.28 17.43
CA ALA A 225 -1.10 -12.85 16.10
C ALA A 225 -2.38 -13.43 15.47
N LEU A 226 -3.40 -13.77 16.27
CA LEU A 226 -4.71 -14.19 15.75
C LEU A 226 -5.49 -13.02 15.15
N TRP A 227 -5.36 -11.82 15.72
CA TRP A 227 -6.12 -10.63 15.31
C TRP A 227 -5.35 -9.72 14.35
N ALA A 228 -4.02 -9.72 14.42
CA ALA A 228 -3.17 -8.91 13.56
C ALA A 228 -2.81 -9.64 12.25
N ALA A 229 -2.81 -8.90 11.12
CA ALA A 229 -2.26 -9.42 9.86
C ALA A 229 -0.76 -9.72 9.98
N ASN A 230 -0.04 -8.89 10.73
CA ASN A 230 1.34 -9.11 11.13
C ASN A 230 1.49 -8.61 12.58
N TYR A 231 1.89 -9.49 13.50
CA TYR A 231 1.95 -9.17 14.92
C TYR A 231 3.11 -8.24 15.30
N VAL A 232 4.05 -8.01 14.39
CA VAL A 232 5.29 -7.23 14.62
C VAL A 232 5.19 -5.82 14.02
N SER A 233 4.46 -5.62 12.93
CA SER A 233 4.58 -4.41 12.11
C SER A 233 4.31 -3.09 12.85
N ASP A 234 3.28 -3.04 13.69
CA ASP A 234 2.93 -1.87 14.49
C ASP A 234 4.01 -1.56 15.54
N TRP A 235 4.44 -2.57 16.29
CA TRP A 235 5.50 -2.41 17.28
C TRP A 235 6.85 -2.10 16.66
N TRP A 236 7.16 -2.67 15.49
CA TRP A 236 8.39 -2.38 14.78
C TRP A 236 8.43 -0.94 14.29
N GLU A 237 7.35 -0.45 13.69
CA GLU A 237 7.23 0.96 13.29
C GLU A 237 7.36 1.89 14.50
N GLU A 238 6.60 1.64 15.56
CA GLU A 238 6.55 2.52 16.72
C GLU A 238 7.85 2.49 17.54
N TYR A 239 8.26 1.32 18.05
CA TYR A 239 9.34 1.23 19.04
C TYR A 239 10.73 1.28 18.43
N ILE A 240 10.92 0.80 17.20
CA ILE A 240 12.26 0.79 16.58
C ILE A 240 12.54 2.10 15.85
N TYR A 241 11.54 2.69 15.19
CA TYR A 241 11.75 3.89 14.39
C TYR A 241 11.17 5.15 15.02
N LEU A 242 9.88 5.15 15.38
CA LEU A 242 9.18 6.38 15.74
C LEU A 242 9.45 6.85 17.17
N ARG A 243 9.80 5.97 18.10
CA ARG A 243 10.20 6.34 19.47
C ARG A 243 11.69 6.60 19.62
N SER A 244 12.52 6.14 18.66
CA SER A 244 13.95 6.45 18.67
C SER A 244 14.17 7.96 18.53
N ARG A 245 14.95 8.52 19.46
CA ARG A 245 15.32 9.94 19.55
C ARG A 245 16.69 10.25 18.94
N GLY A 246 17.36 9.24 18.38
CA GLY A 246 18.63 9.47 17.70
C GLY A 246 18.40 10.14 16.33
N PRO A 247 19.33 11.00 15.85
CA PRO A 247 19.20 11.67 14.56
C PRO A 247 19.01 10.69 13.42
N ILE A 248 17.91 10.84 12.67
CA ILE A 248 17.57 9.87 11.63
C ILE A 248 18.48 9.94 10.41
N MET A 249 19.09 11.10 10.12
CA MET A 249 19.91 11.28 8.91
C MET A 249 21.11 10.32 8.83
N VAL A 250 21.71 9.99 9.98
CA VAL A 250 22.87 9.10 10.05
C VAL A 250 22.47 7.70 10.51
N ASN A 251 21.54 7.61 11.48
CA ASN A 251 21.27 6.36 12.19
C ASN A 251 20.17 5.50 11.56
N SER A 252 19.35 6.05 10.64
CA SER A 252 18.16 5.35 10.15
C SER A 252 17.91 5.52 8.65
N ASN A 253 18.11 6.72 8.11
CA ASN A 253 17.94 7.00 6.70
C ASN A 253 18.99 6.24 5.88
N TYR A 254 18.56 5.73 4.74
CA TYR A 254 19.43 5.10 3.75
C TYR A 254 19.30 5.86 2.43
N TYR A 255 20.36 5.83 1.63
CA TYR A 255 20.36 6.36 0.28
C TYR A 255 20.85 5.30 -0.69
N GLY A 256 20.25 5.28 -1.88
CA GLY A 256 20.74 4.53 -3.03
C GLY A 256 21.15 5.53 -4.09
N MET A 257 22.35 5.39 -4.63
CA MET A 257 22.74 6.13 -5.82
C MET A 257 22.41 5.28 -7.05
N ASP A 258 21.93 5.94 -8.10
CA ASP A 258 21.80 5.27 -9.37
C ASP A 258 23.21 4.95 -9.89
N PHE A 259 23.51 3.68 -10.14
CA PHE A 259 24.74 3.27 -10.81
C PHE A 259 24.61 3.48 -12.32
N LEU A 260 24.13 4.67 -12.70
CA LEU A 260 24.13 5.12 -14.08
C LEU A 260 25.59 5.38 -14.46
N TYR A 261 26.24 4.37 -15.03
CA TYR A 261 27.49 4.52 -15.80
C TYR A 261 27.30 5.41 -17.05
N VAL A 262 26.15 6.07 -17.19
CA VAL A 262 25.74 6.90 -18.31
C VAL A 262 25.15 8.18 -17.75
N THR A 263 25.71 9.32 -18.16
CA THR A 263 25.10 10.64 -17.91
C THR A 263 24.40 11.08 -19.19
N PRO A 264 23.07 10.94 -19.33
CA PRO A 264 22.39 11.15 -20.61
C PRO A 264 22.49 12.59 -21.15
N THR A 265 22.67 13.56 -20.26
CA THR A 265 22.89 14.98 -20.61
C THR A 265 23.68 15.67 -19.50
N PRO A 266 24.59 16.62 -19.81
CA PRO A 266 25.30 17.40 -18.81
C PRO A 266 24.41 18.44 -18.11
N ILE A 267 23.24 18.76 -18.67
CA ILE A 267 22.35 19.81 -18.15
C ILE A 267 21.56 19.31 -16.93
N GLN A 268 21.81 19.88 -15.75
CA GLN A 268 21.16 19.51 -14.49
C GLN A 268 19.63 19.63 -14.56
N ALA A 269 19.12 20.76 -15.07
CA ALA A 269 17.68 21.01 -15.21
C ALA A 269 16.99 19.97 -16.11
N ALA A 270 17.64 19.58 -17.22
CA ALA A 270 17.12 18.58 -18.14
C ALA A 270 17.08 17.18 -17.49
N ARG A 271 18.12 16.81 -16.72
CA ARG A 271 18.11 15.56 -15.94
C ARG A 271 16.97 15.56 -14.91
N ALA A 272 16.85 16.63 -14.12
CA ALA A 272 15.78 16.77 -13.14
C ALA A 272 14.39 16.69 -13.79
N GLY A 273 14.18 17.37 -14.92
CA GLY A 273 12.92 17.35 -15.66
C GLY A 273 12.52 15.93 -16.11
N ASN A 274 13.45 15.17 -16.66
CA ASN A 274 13.22 13.78 -17.06
C ASN A 274 12.96 12.86 -15.86
N THR A 275 13.77 12.95 -14.81
CA THR A 275 13.63 12.13 -13.60
C THR A 275 12.28 12.38 -12.93
N LEU A 276 11.90 13.64 -12.72
CA LEU A 276 10.63 14.01 -12.10
C LEU A 276 9.43 13.54 -12.95
N HIS A 277 9.52 13.69 -14.28
CA HIS A 277 8.47 13.18 -15.17
C HIS A 277 8.33 11.65 -15.04
N ALA A 278 9.44 10.91 -15.06
CA ALA A 278 9.44 9.46 -14.90
C ALA A 278 8.88 9.00 -13.54
N LEU A 279 9.28 9.67 -12.44
CA LEU A 279 8.76 9.42 -11.10
C LEU A 279 7.24 9.64 -11.02
N LEU A 280 6.70 10.65 -11.70
CA LEU A 280 5.26 10.90 -11.72
C LEU A 280 4.50 9.90 -12.61
N LEU A 281 5.10 9.41 -13.70
CA LEU A 281 4.55 8.29 -14.46
C LEU A 281 4.50 7.02 -13.60
N TYR A 282 5.55 6.76 -12.81
CA TYR A 282 5.55 5.66 -11.83
C TYR A 282 4.47 5.85 -10.78
N ARG A 283 4.38 7.03 -10.15
CA ARG A 283 3.33 7.39 -9.18
C ARG A 283 1.93 7.20 -9.77
N ARG A 284 1.73 7.49 -11.06
CA ARG A 284 0.45 7.26 -11.75
C ARG A 284 0.13 5.77 -11.86
N LYS A 285 1.08 4.92 -12.27
CA LYS A 285 0.90 3.45 -12.31
C LYS A 285 0.64 2.88 -10.91
N LEU A 286 1.37 3.35 -9.91
CA LEU A 286 1.19 2.97 -8.50
C LEU A 286 -0.22 3.29 -8.00
N ASN A 287 -0.69 4.54 -8.18
CA ASN A 287 -2.03 4.95 -7.76
C ASN A 287 -3.17 4.21 -8.49
N ARG A 288 -2.88 3.68 -9.69
CA ARG A 288 -3.81 2.85 -10.47
C ARG A 288 -3.64 1.37 -10.20
N GLU A 289 -2.70 0.98 -9.35
CA GLU A 289 -2.34 -0.40 -9.02
C GLU A 289 -1.93 -1.24 -10.25
N GLU A 290 -1.45 -0.57 -11.30
CA GLU A 290 -1.01 -1.17 -12.56
C GLU A 290 0.42 -1.74 -12.47
N ILE A 291 1.12 -1.46 -11.36
CA ILE A 291 2.41 -2.08 -11.05
C ILE A 291 2.15 -3.55 -10.73
N LYS A 292 2.87 -4.44 -11.41
CA LYS A 292 2.76 -5.89 -11.16
C LYS A 292 3.22 -6.19 -9.72
N PRO A 293 2.52 -7.06 -8.98
CA PRO A 293 2.97 -7.48 -7.66
C PRO A 293 4.39 -8.01 -7.68
N SER A 294 5.20 -7.53 -6.74
CA SER A 294 6.55 -8.06 -6.50
C SER A 294 6.48 -9.52 -6.09
N ARG A 295 7.51 -10.27 -6.49
CA ARG A 295 7.66 -11.69 -6.14
C ARG A 295 9.06 -11.94 -5.63
N VAL A 296 9.25 -12.99 -4.84
CA VAL A 296 10.59 -13.47 -4.50
C VAL A 296 11.32 -13.78 -5.82
N PRO A 297 12.52 -13.20 -6.06
CA PRO A 297 13.24 -13.39 -7.32
C PRO A 297 13.36 -14.86 -7.72
N GLY A 298 13.10 -15.17 -8.99
CA GLY A 298 13.13 -16.54 -9.49
C GLY A 298 11.93 -17.42 -9.12
N THR A 299 10.94 -16.90 -8.39
CA THR A 299 9.76 -17.67 -7.96
C THR A 299 8.44 -17.01 -8.36
N ILE A 300 7.33 -17.71 -8.11
CA ILE A 300 5.95 -17.19 -8.32
C ILE A 300 5.34 -16.56 -7.07
N ILE A 301 6.08 -16.54 -5.96
CA ILE A 301 5.55 -16.25 -4.63
C ILE A 301 5.41 -14.74 -4.46
N PRO A 302 4.18 -14.21 -4.27
CA PRO A 302 3.96 -12.78 -4.14
C PRO A 302 4.50 -12.26 -2.81
N LEU A 303 4.94 -11.00 -2.81
CA LEU A 303 5.35 -10.25 -1.63
C LEU A 303 4.28 -9.23 -1.24
N CYS A 304 4.29 -8.84 0.03
CA CYS A 304 3.45 -7.75 0.52
C CYS A 304 3.82 -6.44 -0.18
N ALA A 305 2.80 -5.70 -0.63
CA ALA A 305 2.97 -4.41 -1.31
C ALA A 305 2.55 -3.21 -0.43
N ALA A 306 2.27 -3.42 0.87
CA ALA A 306 1.67 -2.39 1.73
C ALA A 306 2.52 -1.12 1.82
N GLN A 307 3.84 -1.27 1.86
CA GLN A 307 4.78 -0.14 1.90
C GLN A 307 4.72 0.74 0.64
N CYS A 308 4.26 0.22 -0.50
CA CYS A 308 4.18 0.98 -1.74
C CYS A 308 3.23 2.18 -1.63
N GLU A 309 2.22 2.14 -0.76
CA GLU A 309 1.30 3.26 -0.53
C GLU A 309 2.05 4.51 -0.03
N ARG A 310 3.10 4.31 0.77
CA ARG A 310 3.81 5.38 1.46
C ARG A 310 4.98 5.98 0.67
N ILE A 311 5.23 5.53 -0.58
CA ILE A 311 6.35 6.03 -1.40
C ILE A 311 6.22 7.53 -1.73
N PHE A 312 4.99 8.03 -1.92
CA PHE A 312 4.75 9.44 -2.31
C PHE A 312 3.80 10.15 -1.34
N ASN A 313 4.06 11.42 -1.09
CA ASN A 313 3.29 12.27 -0.16
C ASN A 313 3.26 11.71 1.26
N THR A 314 4.38 11.17 1.72
CA THR A 314 4.52 10.72 3.09
C THR A 314 5.70 11.45 3.70
N THR A 315 5.54 11.94 4.92
CA THR A 315 6.64 12.46 5.73
C THR A 315 6.51 11.94 7.15
N ARG A 316 7.64 11.90 7.86
CA ARG A 316 7.67 11.77 9.31
C ARG A 316 7.52 13.17 9.93
N ILE A 317 6.70 13.30 10.96
CA ILE A 317 6.52 14.52 11.75
C ILE A 317 7.11 14.24 13.14
N PRO A 318 8.07 15.06 13.61
CA PRO A 318 8.66 14.88 14.93
C PRO A 318 7.62 15.11 16.03
N GLY A 319 7.65 14.28 17.06
CA GLY A 319 6.89 14.45 18.31
C GLY A 319 7.83 14.35 19.52
N GLU A 320 7.38 14.78 20.69
CA GLU A 320 8.22 14.81 21.90
C GLU A 320 8.70 13.41 22.32
N GLU A 321 7.77 12.45 22.39
CA GLU A 321 8.10 11.05 22.75
C GLU A 321 8.06 10.11 21.54
N THR A 322 7.12 10.36 20.62
CA THR A 322 6.85 9.47 19.49
C THR A 322 6.56 10.31 18.26
N ASP A 323 7.27 10.03 17.18
CA ASP A 323 7.04 10.67 15.89
C ASP A 323 5.85 10.03 15.18
N THR A 324 5.29 10.74 14.21
CA THR A 324 4.13 10.26 13.44
C THR A 324 4.44 10.20 11.96
N VAL A 325 3.89 9.19 11.28
CA VAL A 325 3.97 9.10 9.81
C VAL A 325 2.72 9.73 9.23
N GLN A 326 2.89 10.87 8.57
CA GLN A 326 1.81 11.59 7.92
C GLN A 326 1.79 11.26 6.42
N HIS A 327 0.67 10.71 5.94
CA HIS A 327 0.44 10.40 4.53
C HIS A 327 -0.71 11.23 3.96
N TRP A 328 -0.47 11.94 2.86
CA TRP A 328 -1.49 12.70 2.15
C TRP A 328 -1.98 11.99 0.89
N GLN A 329 -3.29 11.77 0.81
CA GLN A 329 -3.88 11.07 -0.32
C GLN A 329 -3.73 11.83 -1.64
N ASN A 330 -3.69 13.16 -1.60
CA ASN A 330 -3.63 14.03 -2.78
C ASN A 330 -2.59 15.13 -2.60
N SER A 331 -1.68 15.25 -3.58
CA SER A 331 -0.76 16.38 -3.73
C SER A 331 -0.42 16.52 -5.22
N ASP A 332 -0.50 17.75 -5.72
CA ASP A 332 -0.31 18.12 -7.13
C ASP A 332 0.98 18.94 -7.36
N TYR A 333 1.78 19.14 -6.31
CA TYR A 333 3.04 19.88 -6.36
C TYR A 333 4.22 19.08 -5.77
N LEU A 334 5.43 19.55 -6.05
CA LEU A 334 6.68 19.10 -5.43
C LEU A 334 7.26 20.25 -4.61
N ALA A 335 7.85 19.92 -3.46
CA ALA A 335 8.73 20.83 -2.74
C ALA A 335 10.16 20.67 -3.30
N ILE A 336 10.76 21.75 -3.76
CA ILE A 336 12.12 21.78 -4.30
C ILE A 336 12.97 22.63 -3.36
N TYR A 337 14.12 22.12 -2.95
CA TYR A 337 15.11 22.87 -2.18
C TYR A 337 16.26 23.30 -3.10
N HIS A 338 16.61 24.59 -3.09
CA HIS A 338 17.77 25.13 -3.80
C HIS A 338 18.33 26.34 -3.04
N ARG A 339 19.64 26.33 -2.76
CA ARG A 339 20.38 27.44 -2.10
C ARG A 339 19.67 28.05 -0.87
N GLY A 340 19.23 27.21 0.06
CA GLY A 340 18.59 27.68 1.29
C GLY A 340 17.12 28.09 1.14
N ARG A 341 16.49 27.84 -0.01
CA ARG A 341 15.10 28.20 -0.30
C ARG A 341 14.24 27.01 -0.69
N TYR A 342 12.97 27.09 -0.34
CA TYR A 342 11.97 26.10 -0.69
C TYR A 342 10.98 26.63 -1.72
N PHE A 343 10.87 25.92 -2.84
CA PHE A 343 9.99 26.26 -3.94
C PHE A 343 8.87 25.24 -4.06
N ARG A 344 7.68 25.74 -4.37
CA ARG A 344 6.53 24.89 -4.73
C ARG A 344 6.44 24.78 -6.24
N LEU A 345 6.79 23.61 -6.77
CA LEU A 345 6.76 23.32 -8.20
C LEU A 345 5.47 22.58 -8.58
N TRP A 346 4.64 23.18 -9.42
CA TRP A 346 3.43 22.55 -9.93
C TRP A 346 3.76 21.60 -11.09
N MET A 347 3.20 20.39 -11.05
CA MET A 347 3.51 19.34 -12.02
C MET A 347 2.42 19.10 -13.06
N TYR A 348 1.32 19.85 -12.96
CA TYR A 348 0.18 19.71 -13.85
C TYR A 348 -0.27 21.07 -14.37
N ASN A 349 -0.61 21.12 -15.66
CA ASN A 349 -1.26 22.26 -16.28
C ASN A 349 -2.54 21.78 -16.99
N ALA A 350 -3.68 22.40 -16.67
CA ALA A 350 -4.99 22.09 -17.24
C ALA A 350 -5.34 20.58 -17.26
N GLY A 351 -4.96 19.84 -16.21
CA GLY A 351 -5.22 18.40 -16.11
C GLY A 351 -4.16 17.49 -16.72
N ARG A 352 -3.21 18.03 -17.49
CA ARG A 352 -2.12 17.28 -18.12
C ARG A 352 -0.85 17.33 -17.26
N LEU A 353 -0.16 16.20 -17.16
CA LEU A 353 1.19 16.13 -16.59
C LEU A 353 2.14 16.92 -17.49
N LEU A 354 2.96 17.79 -16.90
CA LEU A 354 3.95 18.56 -17.65
C LEU A 354 4.96 17.64 -18.34
N SER A 355 5.37 18.01 -19.55
CA SER A 355 6.42 17.32 -20.30
C SER A 355 7.79 17.56 -19.65
N PRO A 356 8.80 16.70 -19.92
CA PRO A 356 10.14 16.89 -19.38
C PRO A 356 10.71 18.29 -19.66
N ARG A 357 10.47 18.85 -20.86
CA ARG A 357 10.95 20.19 -21.26
C ARG A 357 10.27 21.32 -20.49
N GLU A 358 8.96 21.20 -20.22
CA GLU A 358 8.22 22.17 -19.39
C GLU A 358 8.70 22.14 -17.93
N ILE A 359 9.03 20.95 -17.41
CA ILE A 359 9.58 20.80 -16.06
C ILE A 359 11.00 21.36 -16.02
N GLU A 360 11.84 21.03 -17.01
CA GLU A 360 13.19 21.57 -17.17
C GLU A 360 13.17 23.11 -17.14
N TYR A 361 12.28 23.74 -17.91
CA TYR A 361 12.17 25.20 -17.92
C TYR A 361 11.88 25.77 -16.52
N GLN A 362 10.96 25.16 -15.76
CA GLN A 362 10.68 25.61 -14.40
C GLN A 362 11.85 25.35 -13.43
N ILE A 363 12.54 24.22 -13.56
CA ILE A 363 13.73 23.93 -12.76
C ILE A 363 14.84 24.92 -13.08
N GLN A 364 15.06 25.26 -14.36
CA GLN A 364 16.05 26.24 -14.77
C GLN A 364 15.74 27.62 -14.16
N ARG A 365 14.46 28.04 -14.14
CA ARG A 365 14.04 29.25 -13.43
C ARG A 365 14.37 29.23 -11.94
N ILE A 366 14.23 28.09 -11.27
CA ILE A 366 14.62 27.95 -9.86
C ILE A 366 16.15 28.02 -9.71
N LEU A 367 16.90 27.39 -10.61
CA LEU A 367 18.36 27.41 -10.57
C LEU A 367 18.92 28.83 -10.76
N ASP A 368 18.30 29.60 -11.65
CA ASP A 368 18.69 30.97 -12.02
C ASP A 368 18.12 32.05 -11.07
N ASP A 369 17.26 31.68 -10.11
CA ASP A 369 16.66 32.64 -9.17
C ASP A 369 17.73 33.21 -8.21
N PRO A 370 17.99 34.54 -8.24
CA PRO A 370 19.02 35.17 -7.43
C PRO A 370 18.53 35.58 -6.04
N SER A 371 17.24 35.41 -5.73
CA SER A 371 16.65 35.99 -4.51
C SER A 371 17.17 35.29 -3.26
N PRO A 372 17.49 36.04 -2.18
CA PRO A 372 18.01 35.47 -0.95
C PRO A 372 16.92 34.68 -0.19
N PRO A 373 17.33 33.76 0.70
CA PRO A 373 16.40 33.05 1.57
C PRO A 373 15.70 34.01 2.55
N SER A 374 14.47 33.65 2.93
CA SER A 374 13.74 34.35 3.98
C SER A 374 14.45 34.16 5.33
N ALA A 375 14.17 35.03 6.30
CA ALA A 375 14.76 34.91 7.63
C ALA A 375 14.51 33.52 8.24
N GLY A 376 15.60 32.80 8.58
CA GLY A 376 15.55 31.44 9.12
C GLY A 376 15.36 30.31 8.10
N GLU A 377 15.02 30.62 6.84
CA GLU A 377 14.74 29.62 5.79
C GLU A 377 16.00 28.85 5.37
N GLU A 378 17.14 29.55 5.30
CA GLU A 378 18.42 29.04 4.79
C GLU A 378 18.83 27.71 5.43
N LYS A 379 18.58 27.57 6.73
CA LYS A 379 18.98 26.41 7.55
C LYS A 379 17.79 25.58 8.03
N LEU A 380 16.59 25.85 7.53
CA LEU A 380 15.37 25.18 7.97
C LEU A 380 15.47 23.65 7.82
N GLY A 381 16.04 23.18 6.71
CA GLY A 381 16.26 21.75 6.47
C GLY A 381 17.22 21.09 7.46
N ALA A 382 18.11 21.86 8.11
CA ALA A 382 19.00 21.30 9.13
C ALA A 382 18.23 20.86 10.39
N LEU A 383 17.03 21.41 10.64
CA LEU A 383 16.21 21.00 11.77
C LEU A 383 15.73 19.55 11.66
N THR A 384 15.68 18.96 10.46
CA THR A 384 15.32 17.54 10.29
C THR A 384 16.47 16.58 10.62
N ALA A 385 17.61 17.12 11.05
CA ALA A 385 18.80 16.35 11.41
C ALA A 385 19.09 16.34 12.92
N GLY A 386 18.27 17.02 13.73
CA GLY A 386 18.36 17.01 15.19
C GLY A 386 17.80 15.74 15.83
N ASP A 387 17.89 15.70 17.16
CA ASP A 387 17.28 14.71 18.05
C ASP A 387 15.76 14.89 18.20
#